data_AF-A0A839FCT9-F1
#
_entry.id   AF-A0A839FCT9-F1
#
_cell.length_a   1.000
_cell.length_b   1.000
_cell.length_c   1.000
_cell.angle_alpha   90.00
_cell.angle_beta   90.00
_cell.angle_gamma   90.00
#
_symmetry.space_group_name_H-M   'P 1'
#
loop_
_entity.id
_entity.type
_entity.pdbx_description
1 polymer ?
#
loop_
_entity_poly.entity_id
_entity_poly.type
_entity_poly.pdbx_seq_one_letter_code
_entity_poly.pdbx_strand_id
1 'polypeptide(L)' 'MPSYSARYDTREALMEALVELMALDIPVEEFAPVLCTIGPVDLDLLADCMHDAGINDNRSIAA' A
#
# COMPACT_ATOMS: atom_id res chain seq x y z
N MET A 1 -14.70 22.93 3.04
CA MET A 1 -13.49 22.12 3.27
C MET A 1 -13.09 21.55 1.93
N PRO A 2 -11.88 21.80 1.40
CA PRO A 2 -11.47 21.14 0.17
C PRO A 2 -11.41 19.65 0.49
N SER A 3 -12.26 18.87 -0.16
CA SER A 3 -12.15 17.42 -0.19
C SER A 3 -10.77 17.14 -0.78
N TYR A 4 -9.79 16.90 0.08
CA TYR A 4 -8.49 16.42 -0.31
C TYR A 4 -8.77 15.02 -0.84
N SER A 5 -9.08 14.92 -2.15
CA SER A 5 -9.25 13.64 -2.80
C SER A 5 -7.90 12.95 -2.73
N ALA A 6 -7.71 12.17 -1.67
CA ALA A 6 -6.56 11.31 -1.53
C ALA A 6 -6.55 10.42 -2.77
N ARG A 7 -5.45 10.43 -3.53
CA ARG A 7 -5.32 9.57 -4.71
C ARG A 7 -5.54 8.08 -4.36
N TYR A 8 -5.40 7.75 -3.09
CA TYR A 8 -5.52 6.44 -2.50
C TYR A 8 -6.72 6.31 -1.54
N ASP A 9 -7.77 7.12 -1.71
CA ASP A 9 -8.98 7.07 -0.88
C ASP A 9 -9.75 5.75 -1.02
N THR A 10 -9.60 5.07 -2.17
CA THR A 10 -10.25 3.79 -2.44
C THR A 10 -9.27 2.63 -2.40
N ARG A 11 -9.78 1.48 -1.94
CA ARG A 11 -9.04 0.20 -1.91
C ARG A 11 -8.49 -0.16 -3.29
N GLU A 12 -9.28 0.06 -4.33
CA GLU A 12 -8.91 -0.23 -5.72
C GLU A 12 -7.71 0.61 -6.18
N ALA A 13 -7.73 1.92 -5.97
CA ALA A 13 -6.63 2.81 -6.37
C ALA A 13 -5.33 2.48 -5.61
N LEU A 14 -5.45 2.09 -4.33
CA LEU A 14 -4.32 1.71 -3.52
C LEU A 14 -3.77 0.32 -3.90
N MET A 15 -4.63 -0.65 -4.23
CA MET A 15 -4.22 -1.94 -4.78
C MET A 15 -3.51 -1.80 -6.13
N GLU A 16 -4.02 -0.98 -7.05
CA GLU A 16 -3.35 -0.71 -8.33
C GLU A 16 -1.94 -0.17 -8.11
N ALA A 17 -1.79 0.80 -7.20
CA ALA A 17 -0.48 1.34 -6.86
C ALA A 17 0.44 0.30 -6.23
N LEU A 18 -0.07 -0.55 -5.32
CA LEU A 18 0.69 -1.65 -4.74
C LEU A 18 1.18 -2.63 -5.80
N VAL A 19 0.34 -2.96 -6.79
CA VAL A 19 0.72 -3.84 -7.91
C VAL A 19 1.82 -3.21 -8.76
N GLU A 20 1.74 -1.90 -9.03
CA GLU A 20 2.81 -1.19 -9.73
C GLU A 20 4.12 -1.21 -8.93
N LEU A 21 4.06 -0.98 -7.61
CA LEU A 21 5.25 -1.01 -6.75
C LEU A 21 5.86 -2.42 -6.67
N MET A 22 5.04 -3.47 -6.59
CA MET A 22 5.49 -4.86 -6.66
C MET A 22 6.12 -5.19 -8.02
N ALA A 23 5.55 -4.69 -9.12
CA ALA A 23 6.12 -4.87 -10.46
C ALA A 23 7.48 -4.17 -10.62
N LEU A 24 7.72 -3.12 -9.83
CA LEU A 24 9.00 -2.42 -9.74
C LEU A 24 9.99 -3.06 -8.75
N ASP A 25 9.64 -4.22 -8.16
CA ASP A 25 10.44 -4.93 -7.15
C ASP A 25 10.77 -4.05 -5.93
N ILE A 26 9.88 -3.09 -5.62
CA ILE A 26 10.07 -2.19 -4.47
C ILE A 26 9.75 -2.99 -3.19
N PRO A 27 10.58 -2.90 -2.15
CA PRO A 27 10.30 -3.57 -0.89
C PRO A 27 9.07 -2.95 -0.20
N VAL A 28 8.34 -3.81 0.50
CA VAL A 28 7.06 -3.48 1.15
C VAL A 28 7.19 -2.39 2.21
N GLU A 29 8.36 -2.32 2.85
CA GLU A 29 8.73 -1.27 3.81
C GLU A 29 8.79 0.11 3.17
N GLU A 30 9.08 0.18 1.87
CA GLU A 30 9.17 1.42 1.08
C GLU A 30 7.83 1.82 0.46
N PHE A 31 6.78 1.00 0.56
CA PHE A 31 5.48 1.34 -0.04
C PHE A 31 4.84 2.56 0.63
N ALA A 32 4.78 2.57 1.96
CA ALA A 32 4.23 3.70 2.71
C ALA A 32 4.97 5.03 2.41
N PRO A 33 6.31 5.13 2.48
CA PRO A 33 6.99 6.38 2.16
C PRO A 33 6.83 6.77 0.68
N VAL A 34 6.89 5.83 -0.26
CA VAL A 34 6.70 6.12 -1.69
C VAL A 34 5.30 6.67 -1.96
N LEU A 35 4.25 6.01 -1.46
CA LEU A 35 2.86 6.46 -1.63
C LEU A 35 2.63 7.83 -0.96
N CYS A 36 3.20 8.04 0.23
CA CYS A 36 3.17 9.34 0.94
C CYS A 36 3.83 10.48 0.16
N THR A 37 4.83 10.21 -0.69
CA THR A 37 5.43 11.27 -1.54
C THR A 37 4.50 11.72 -2.68
N ILE A 38 3.61 10.84 -3.13
CA ILE A 38 2.69 11.09 -4.25
C ILE A 38 1.42 11.78 -3.74
N GLY A 39 0.95 11.38 -2.54
CA GLY A 39 -0.21 11.99 -1.92
C GLY A 39 -0.51 11.42 -0.53
N PRO A 40 -1.51 11.98 0.17
CA PRO A 40 -1.95 11.41 1.42
C PRO A 40 -2.48 9.99 1.18
N VAL A 41 -1.95 9.05 1.97
CA VAL A 41 -2.33 7.65 1.96
C VAL A 41 -2.94 7.30 3.32
N ASP A 42 -4.02 6.52 3.30
CA ASP A 42 -4.59 5.98 4.52
C ASP A 42 -3.79 4.73 4.92
N LEU A 43 -3.09 4.80 6.05
CA LEU A 43 -2.19 3.73 6.49
C LEU A 43 -2.95 2.48 6.98
N ASP A 44 -4.16 2.66 7.52
CA ASP A 44 -5.03 1.55 7.93
C ASP A 44 -5.51 0.78 6.69
N LEU A 45 -5.98 1.48 5.66
CA LEU A 45 -6.35 0.89 4.38
C LEU A 45 -5.14 0.26 3.66
N LEU A 46 -3.97 0.89 3.75
CA LEU A 46 -2.73 0.34 3.19
C LEU A 46 -2.37 -1.00 3.84
N ALA A 47 -2.42 -1.07 5.16
CA ALA A 47 -2.16 -2.31 5.89
C ALA A 47 -3.17 -3.41 5.53
N ASP A 48 -4.45 -3.06 5.41
CA ASP A 48 -5.53 -3.97 5.00
C ASP A 48 -5.32 -4.50 3.56
N CYS A 49 -4.95 -3.62 2.62
CA CYS A 49 -4.62 -4.00 1.24
C CYS A 49 -3.35 -4.84 1.14
N MET A 50 -2.30 -4.52 1.91
CA MET A 50 -1.08 -5.32 1.97
C MET A 50 -1.35 -6.71 2.56
N HIS A 51 -2.21 -6.81 3.56
CA HIS A 51 -2.64 -8.07 4.13
C HIS A 51 -3.42 -8.90 3.09
N ASP A 52 -4.37 -8.28 2.39
CA ASP A 52 -5.20 -8.91 1.34
C ASP A 52 -4.36 -9.41 0.15
N ALA A 53 -3.37 -8.62 -0.27
CA ALA A 53 -2.43 -8.97 -1.32
C ALA A 53 -1.37 -10.01 -0.90
N GLY A 54 -1.40 -10.48 0.35
CA GLY A 54 -0.44 -11.47 0.87
C GLY A 54 0.98 -10.92 1.06
N ILE A 55 1.11 -9.60 1.12
CA ILE A 55 2.35 -8.83 1.31
C ILE A 55 2.73 -8.75 2.81
N ASN A 56 1.88 -9.33 3.68
CA ASN A 56 2.23 -9.53 5.08
C ASN A 56 3.52 -10.34 5.17
N ASP A 57 4.51 -9.82 5.90
CA ASP A 57 5.72 -10.52 6.32
C ASP A 57 5.32 -11.81 7.05
N ASN A 58 5.02 -12.83 6.26
CA ASN A 58 4.73 -14.17 6.72
C ASN A 58 5.88 -15.06 6.28
N ARG A 59 7.07 -14.58 6.62
CA ARG A 59 8.03 -15.39 7.35
C ARG A 59 7.42 -15.89 8.69
N SER A 60 6.23 -16.48 8.69
CA SER A 60 5.93 -17.57 9.65
C SER A 60 6.75 -18.76 9.17
N ILE A 61 8.00 -18.74 9.59
CA ILE A 61 8.66 -19.83 10.29
C ILE A 61 8.06 -21.19 9.95
N ALA A 62 8.74 -21.91 9.05
CA ALA A 62 8.69 -23.36 9.06
C ALA A 62 8.97 -23.84 10.50
N ALA A 63 8.00 -24.48 11.13
CA ALA A 63 8.16 -25.27 12.35
C ALA A 63 7.35 -26.57 12.19
#